data_AF-A0A0F9C1J1-F1
#
_entry.id   AF-A0A0F9C1J1-F1
#
_cell.length_a   1.000
_cell.length_b   1.000
_cell.length_c   1.000
_cell.angle_alpha   90.00
_cell.angle_beta   90.00
_cell.angle_gamma   90.00
#
_symmetry.space_group_name_H-M   'P 1'
#
loop_
_entity.id
_entity.type
_entity.pdbx_description
1 polymer ?
#
loop_
_entity_poly.entity_id
_entity_poly.type
_entity_poly.pdbx_seq_one_letter_code
_entity_poly.pdbx_strand_id
1 'polypeptide(L)'
;PPSALRDALLDAKADVEHVSDGWRIFDAYADRYESVGDYIEPLAIEELVVDPVTGNSCRYDLIAHVNDDAKHLGIMPGTYVIEFKSAGRLDIGTTDGWHLDGEVIGQLMLWKKAKLRRKYGKLQGVIVDIVTKAKVPKFHREIVAPPNNQLNAQENDLVMWESLQQLFRATKRWPRSLQACYGKYGPCEYVEHCREHPR
;
A
#
# COMPACT_ATOMS: atom_id res chain seq x y z
N PRO A 1 8.53 25.97 -3.19
CA PRO A 1 8.28 25.83 -1.73
C PRO A 1 6.87 25.31 -1.53
N PRO A 2 6.58 24.52 -0.49
CA PRO A 2 5.24 23.98 -0.24
C PRO A 2 4.16 25.07 -0.27
N SER A 3 4.40 26.23 0.33
CA SER A 3 3.46 27.38 0.34
C SER A 3 2.95 27.79 -1.05
N ALA A 4 3.76 27.69 -2.10
CA ALA A 4 3.34 28.03 -3.46
C ALA A 4 2.24 27.10 -4.00
N LEU A 5 2.19 25.84 -3.55
CA LEU A 5 1.12 24.90 -3.90
C LEU A 5 -0.19 25.28 -3.20
N ARG A 6 -0.13 25.68 -1.92
CA ARG A 6 -1.31 26.16 -1.18
C ARG A 6 -1.95 27.33 -1.91
N ASP A 7 -1.14 28.33 -2.25
CA ASP A 7 -1.60 29.55 -2.91
C ASP A 7 -2.20 29.21 -4.28
N ALA A 8 -1.54 28.35 -5.06
CA ALA A 8 -2.05 27.90 -6.36
C ALA A 8 -3.41 27.18 -6.26
N LEU A 9 -3.65 26.38 -5.22
CA LEU A 9 -4.94 25.72 -4.99
C LEU A 9 -6.05 26.74 -4.69
N LEU A 10 -5.75 27.75 -3.86
CA LEU A 10 -6.69 28.82 -3.54
C LEU A 10 -6.99 29.69 -4.76
N ASP A 11 -5.97 30.02 -5.55
CA ASP A 11 -6.13 30.75 -6.81
C ASP A 11 -6.97 29.97 -7.84
N ALA A 12 -6.88 28.65 -7.83
CA ALA A 12 -7.73 27.73 -8.60
C ALA A 12 -9.16 27.61 -8.04
N LYS A 13 -9.53 28.39 -7.02
CA LYS A 13 -10.84 28.41 -6.35
C LYS A 13 -11.18 27.08 -5.67
N ALA A 14 -10.17 26.36 -5.18
CA ALA A 14 -10.43 25.23 -4.28
C ALA A 14 -11.12 25.71 -3.00
N ASP A 15 -11.86 24.81 -2.36
CA ASP A 15 -12.53 25.10 -1.09
C ASP A 15 -11.52 25.46 0.00
N VAL A 16 -11.71 26.63 0.62
CA VAL A 16 -10.75 27.21 1.58
C VAL A 16 -10.64 26.36 2.84
N GLU A 17 -11.75 25.78 3.31
CA GLU A 17 -11.75 24.94 4.51
C GLU A 17 -10.97 23.66 4.25
N HIS A 18 -11.23 22.99 3.13
CA HIS A 18 -10.51 21.78 2.74
C HIS A 18 -9.02 22.03 2.50
N VAL A 19 -8.64 23.12 1.83
CA VAL A 19 -7.21 23.47 1.63
C VAL A 19 -6.55 23.71 2.98
N SER A 20 -7.20 24.44 3.88
CA SER A 20 -6.64 24.75 5.21
C SER A 20 -6.49 23.50 6.08
N ASP A 21 -7.46 22.59 6.06
CA ASP A 21 -7.37 21.32 6.79
C ASP A 21 -6.31 20.39 6.20
N GLY A 22 -6.22 20.30 4.88
CA GLY A 22 -5.15 19.56 4.20
C GLY A 22 -3.78 20.11 4.55
N TRP A 23 -3.63 21.44 4.55
CA TRP A 23 -2.38 22.11 4.90
C TRP A 23 -1.98 21.85 6.35
N ARG A 24 -2.94 21.90 7.28
CA ARG A 24 -2.71 21.58 8.68
C ARG A 24 -2.20 20.15 8.88
N ILE A 25 -2.72 19.19 8.11
CA ILE A 25 -2.25 17.80 8.17
C ILE A 25 -0.85 17.68 7.56
N PHE A 26 -0.60 18.37 6.44
CA PHE A 26 0.72 18.41 5.79
C PHE A 26 1.79 18.96 6.74
N ASP A 27 1.56 20.13 7.34
CA ASP A 27 2.50 20.75 8.28
C ASP A 27 2.75 19.85 9.48
N ALA A 28 1.70 19.25 10.06
CA ALA A 28 1.86 18.32 11.18
C ALA A 28 2.62 17.04 10.81
N TYR A 29 2.48 16.55 9.57
CA TYR A 29 3.26 15.42 9.05
C TYR A 29 4.72 15.83 8.85
N ALA A 30 4.97 16.98 8.23
CA ALA A 30 6.31 17.55 8.04
C ALA A 30 7.01 17.74 9.39
N ASP A 31 6.38 18.41 10.36
CA ASP A 31 6.92 18.58 11.71
C ASP A 31 7.27 17.25 12.37
N ARG A 32 6.41 16.23 12.21
CA ARG A 32 6.61 14.91 12.80
C ARG A 32 7.84 14.19 12.23
N TYR A 33 8.12 14.33 10.94
CA TYR A 33 9.16 13.55 10.27
C TYR A 33 10.42 14.36 9.90
N GLU A 34 10.33 15.66 9.69
CA GLU A 34 11.51 16.55 9.58
C GLU A 34 12.25 16.62 10.92
N SER A 35 11.53 16.58 12.05
CA SER A 35 12.16 16.59 13.38
C SER A 35 12.97 15.32 13.71
N VAL A 36 12.77 14.22 12.99
CA VAL A 36 13.58 12.98 13.12
C VAL A 36 14.74 12.91 12.12
N GLY A 37 14.95 13.95 11.33
CA GLY A 37 16.07 14.09 10.39
C GLY A 37 15.73 13.75 8.95
N ASP A 38 16.51 14.32 8.03
CA ASP A 38 16.33 14.16 6.59
C ASP A 38 17.04 12.88 6.10
N TYR A 39 16.48 11.73 6.47
CA TYR A 39 17.07 10.41 6.16
C TYR A 39 16.45 9.71 4.95
N ILE A 40 15.44 10.33 4.32
CA ILE A 40 14.70 9.79 3.16
C ILE A 40 14.95 10.70 1.96
N GLU A 41 15.72 10.21 0.99
CA GLU A 41 16.00 10.91 -0.27
C GLU A 41 15.11 10.35 -1.39
N PRO A 42 14.19 11.14 -1.96
CA PRO A 42 13.33 10.69 -3.05
C PRO A 42 14.12 10.32 -4.32
N LEU A 43 13.85 9.12 -4.87
CA LEU A 43 14.40 8.65 -6.15
C LEU A 43 13.37 8.71 -7.28
N ALA A 44 12.11 8.43 -7.00
CA ALA A 44 11.00 8.54 -7.95
C ALA A 44 9.67 8.74 -7.21
N ILE A 45 8.75 9.51 -7.80
CA ILE A 45 7.42 9.81 -7.25
C ILE A 45 6.38 9.37 -8.27
N GLU A 46 5.33 8.66 -7.83
CA GLU A 46 4.23 8.19 -8.69
C GLU A 46 4.72 7.38 -9.91
N GLU A 47 5.77 6.57 -9.72
CA GLU A 47 6.40 5.79 -10.78
C GLU A 47 5.50 4.62 -11.18
N LEU A 48 4.91 4.70 -12.36
CA LEU A 48 4.21 3.57 -12.97
C LEU A 48 5.21 2.56 -13.53
N VAL A 49 5.12 1.33 -13.03
CA VAL A 49 5.90 0.19 -13.50
C VAL A 49 4.97 -0.88 -14.05
N VAL A 50 5.36 -1.48 -15.16
CA VAL A 50 4.64 -2.57 -15.81
C VAL A 50 5.61 -3.74 -16.01
N ASP A 51 5.20 -4.93 -15.59
CA ASP A 51 5.90 -6.17 -15.90
C ASP A 51 5.79 -6.43 -17.41
N PRO A 52 6.90 -6.45 -18.16
CA PRO A 52 6.85 -6.65 -19.61
C PRO A 52 6.35 -8.03 -20.03
N VAL A 53 6.31 -9.02 -19.12
CA VAL A 53 5.88 -10.39 -19.43
C VAL A 53 4.39 -10.59 -19.19
N THR A 54 3.91 -10.21 -17.99
CA THR A 54 2.51 -10.45 -17.59
C THR A 54 1.60 -9.26 -17.86
N GLY A 55 2.15 -8.05 -18.06
CA GLY A 55 1.38 -6.81 -18.14
C GLY A 55 0.87 -6.31 -16.79
N ASN A 56 1.15 -7.02 -15.69
CA ASN A 56 0.83 -6.54 -14.34
C ASN A 56 1.53 -5.22 -14.06
N SER A 57 0.81 -4.29 -13.45
CA SER A 57 1.33 -2.95 -13.20
C SER A 57 1.09 -2.52 -11.77
N CYS A 58 1.98 -1.68 -11.26
CA CYS A 58 1.78 -0.94 -10.03
C CYS A 58 2.35 0.47 -10.22
N ARG A 59 1.73 1.44 -9.55
CA ARG A 59 2.28 2.77 -9.42
C ARG A 59 2.79 2.91 -7.99
N TYR A 60 4.09 3.12 -7.85
CA TYR A 60 4.71 3.34 -6.55
C TYR A 60 4.49 4.79 -6.14
N ASP A 61 3.95 5.01 -4.94
CA ASP A 61 3.75 6.37 -4.40
C ASP A 61 5.09 7.12 -4.34
N LEU A 62 6.09 6.53 -3.68
CA LEU A 62 7.45 7.04 -3.58
C LEU A 62 8.46 5.89 -3.54
N ILE A 63 9.52 6.01 -4.33
CA ILE A 63 10.73 5.19 -4.21
C ILE A 63 11.81 6.09 -3.65
N ALA A 64 12.47 5.69 -2.57
CA ALA A 64 13.45 6.52 -1.89
C ALA A 64 14.70 5.74 -1.47
N HIS A 65 15.80 6.47 -1.33
CA HIS A 65 16.99 6.00 -0.65
C HIS A 65 16.95 6.42 0.81
N VAL A 66 17.04 5.45 1.71
CA VAL A 66 17.19 5.68 3.15
C VAL A 66 18.66 5.67 3.50
N ASN A 67 19.16 6.77 4.03
CA ASN A 67 20.58 6.93 4.36
C ASN A 67 20.94 6.36 5.75
N ASP A 68 22.21 6.52 6.13
CA ASP A 68 22.76 5.96 7.37
C ASP A 68 22.18 6.57 8.65
N ASP A 69 21.61 7.78 8.58
CA ASP A 69 21.04 8.45 9.74
C ASP A 69 19.84 7.66 10.27
N ALA A 70 19.10 6.94 9.42
CA ALA A 70 17.93 6.16 9.84
C ALA A 70 18.25 4.97 10.78
N LYS A 71 19.53 4.60 10.95
CA LYS A 71 19.94 3.47 11.81
C LYS A 71 19.51 3.63 13.26
N HIS A 72 19.50 4.87 13.78
CA HIS A 72 19.06 5.13 15.17
C HIS A 72 17.56 4.86 15.38
N LEU A 73 16.79 4.78 14.29
CA LEU A 73 15.37 4.42 14.25
C LEU A 73 15.14 2.93 13.98
N GLY A 74 16.22 2.12 13.91
CA GLY A 74 16.14 0.69 13.58
C GLY A 74 15.89 0.40 12.10
N ILE A 75 16.04 1.40 11.22
CA ILE A 75 15.83 1.25 9.78
C ILE A 75 17.17 0.96 9.11
N MET A 76 17.24 -0.11 8.32
CA MET A 76 18.45 -0.41 7.56
C MET A 76 18.59 0.55 6.37
N PRO A 77 19.78 1.10 6.08
CA PRO A 77 19.99 1.93 4.89
C PRO A 77 19.79 1.15 3.58
N GLY A 78 19.38 1.87 2.53
CA GLY A 78 19.18 1.33 1.19
C GLY A 78 17.87 1.79 0.56
N THR A 79 17.43 1.09 -0.47
CA THR A 79 16.25 1.50 -1.24
C THR A 79 14.98 0.97 -0.59
N TYR A 80 13.97 1.82 -0.44
CA TYR A 80 12.63 1.46 0.03
C TYR A 80 11.58 1.96 -0.95
N VAL A 81 10.46 1.25 -0.97
CA VAL A 81 9.18 1.80 -1.42
C VAL A 81 8.53 2.46 -0.21
N ILE A 82 7.99 3.65 -0.38
CA ILE A 82 7.24 4.37 0.66
C ILE A 82 5.80 4.50 0.17
N GLU A 83 4.88 3.90 0.92
CA GLU A 83 3.45 3.89 0.65
C GLU A 83 2.72 4.84 1.60
N PHE A 84 1.92 5.75 1.05
CA PHE A 84 1.16 6.70 1.85
C PHE A 84 -0.28 6.23 1.99
N LYS A 85 -0.65 5.85 3.22
CA LYS A 85 -1.99 5.37 3.54
C LYS A 85 -2.66 6.28 4.53
N SER A 86 -3.99 6.24 4.52
CA SER A 86 -4.79 6.97 5.48
C SER A 86 -5.82 6.05 6.12
N ALA A 87 -6.01 6.19 7.43
CA ALA A 87 -6.88 5.32 8.20
C ALA A 87 -7.87 6.13 9.04
N GLY A 88 -9.04 5.54 9.35
CA GLY A 88 -9.97 6.15 10.31
C GLY A 88 -9.43 6.12 11.74
N ARG A 89 -8.66 5.07 12.08
CA ARG A 89 -8.05 4.86 13.39
C ARG A 89 -6.76 4.03 13.26
N LEU A 90 -5.84 4.24 14.19
CA LEU A 90 -4.70 3.35 14.40
C LEU A 90 -5.09 2.36 15.50
N ASP A 91 -5.41 1.13 15.10
CA ASP A 91 -5.54 -0.02 15.97
C ASP A 91 -4.56 -1.11 15.50
N ILE A 92 -4.43 -2.19 16.28
CA ILE A 92 -3.52 -3.31 15.98
C ILE A 92 -3.83 -3.92 14.60
N GLY A 93 -5.10 -3.95 14.18
CA GLY A 93 -5.46 -4.43 12.85
C GLY A 93 -4.90 -3.54 11.75
N THR A 94 -4.96 -2.21 11.95
CA THR A 94 -4.38 -1.23 11.02
C THR A 94 -2.86 -1.30 10.96
N THR A 95 -2.15 -1.62 12.05
CA THR A 95 -0.67 -1.62 12.04
C THR A 95 -0.10 -2.97 11.64
N ASP A 96 -0.68 -4.07 12.12
CA ASP A 96 -0.08 -5.38 11.96
C ASP A 96 -0.47 -6.02 10.62
N GLY A 97 -1.57 -5.59 9.97
CA GLY A 97 -2.06 -6.22 8.75
C GLY A 97 -1.16 -6.07 7.51
N TRP A 98 -0.25 -5.10 7.48
CA TRP A 98 0.47 -4.72 6.24
C TRP A 98 1.40 -5.80 5.69
N HIS A 99 1.89 -6.70 6.53
CA HIS A 99 2.71 -7.82 6.05
C HIS A 99 1.93 -8.85 5.23
N LEU A 100 0.59 -8.81 5.27
CA LEU A 100 -0.30 -9.66 4.47
C LEU A 100 -1.02 -8.87 3.38
N ASP A 101 -0.69 -7.59 3.22
CA ASP A 101 -1.36 -6.74 2.26
C ASP A 101 -0.92 -7.07 0.82
N GLY A 102 -1.89 -7.40 -0.03
CA GLY A 102 -1.64 -7.82 -1.41
C GLY A 102 -1.05 -6.72 -2.29
N GLU A 103 -1.28 -5.44 -1.96
CA GLU A 103 -0.68 -4.30 -2.66
C GLU A 103 0.82 -4.24 -2.34
N VAL A 104 1.19 -4.29 -1.06
CA VAL A 104 2.60 -4.32 -0.60
C VAL A 104 3.33 -5.52 -1.19
N ILE A 105 2.74 -6.72 -1.09
CA ILE A 105 3.36 -7.94 -1.62
C ILE A 105 3.50 -7.86 -3.15
N GLY A 106 2.46 -7.37 -3.85
CA GLY A 106 2.46 -7.19 -5.29
C GLY A 106 3.54 -6.22 -5.78
N GLN A 107 3.74 -5.11 -5.05
CA GLN A 107 4.81 -4.14 -5.31
C GLN A 107 6.21 -4.75 -5.22
N LEU A 108 6.45 -5.57 -4.19
CA LEU A 108 7.73 -6.27 -4.02
C LEU A 108 7.98 -7.31 -5.11
N MET A 109 6.94 -8.05 -5.49
CA MET A 109 7.01 -8.97 -6.62
C MET A 109 7.34 -8.24 -7.92
N LEU A 110 6.65 -7.13 -8.19
CA LEU A 110 6.84 -6.35 -9.41
C LEU A 110 8.25 -5.76 -9.47
N TRP A 111 8.83 -5.34 -8.34
CA TRP A 111 10.21 -4.87 -8.26
C TRP A 111 11.20 -5.87 -8.86
N LYS A 112 11.02 -7.16 -8.51
CA LYS A 112 11.83 -8.26 -9.03
C LYS A 112 11.57 -8.51 -10.51
N LYS A 113 10.30 -8.60 -10.92
CA LYS A 113 9.89 -8.93 -12.30
C LYS A 113 10.30 -7.84 -13.29
N ALA A 114 10.08 -6.58 -12.95
CA ALA A 114 10.47 -5.42 -13.76
C ALA A 114 11.97 -5.05 -13.66
N LYS A 115 12.77 -5.82 -12.91
CA LYS A 115 14.22 -5.62 -12.73
C LYS A 115 14.59 -4.23 -12.22
N LEU A 116 13.74 -3.63 -11.38
CA LEU A 116 13.93 -2.29 -10.84
C LEU A 116 15.21 -2.15 -10.03
N ARG A 117 15.77 -3.26 -9.53
CA ARG A 117 17.09 -3.29 -8.90
C ARG A 117 18.20 -2.66 -9.76
N ARG A 118 18.10 -2.73 -11.08
CA ARG A 118 19.08 -2.12 -12.00
C ARG A 118 19.00 -0.59 -12.03
N LYS A 119 17.81 -0.04 -11.80
CA LYS A 119 17.53 1.40 -11.83
C LYS A 119 17.71 2.05 -10.45
N TYR A 120 17.19 1.41 -9.41
CA TYR A 120 17.09 2.00 -8.07
C TYR A 120 17.90 1.27 -6.98
N GLY A 121 18.59 0.17 -7.30
CA GLY A 121 19.38 -0.58 -6.34
C GLY A 121 18.60 -1.68 -5.59
N LYS A 122 19.23 -2.31 -4.59
CA LYS A 122 18.62 -3.41 -3.85
C LYS A 122 17.51 -2.87 -2.94
N LEU A 123 16.31 -3.42 -3.08
CA LEU A 123 15.18 -3.12 -2.20
C LEU A 123 15.37 -3.77 -0.83
N GLN A 124 15.16 -3.00 0.22
CA GLN A 124 15.23 -3.43 1.62
C GLN A 124 13.85 -3.79 2.19
N GLY A 125 12.80 -3.11 1.74
CA GLY A 125 11.43 -3.35 2.16
C GLY A 125 10.49 -2.24 1.69
N VAL A 126 9.34 -2.17 2.33
CA VAL A 126 8.34 -1.10 2.18
C VAL A 126 8.22 -0.36 3.51
N ILE A 127 8.13 0.95 3.46
CA ILE A 127 7.75 1.80 4.59
C ILE A 127 6.33 2.25 4.34
N VAL A 128 5.41 1.91 5.24
CA VAL A 128 4.01 2.35 5.15
C VAL A 128 3.80 3.50 6.11
N ASP A 129 3.59 4.69 5.55
CA ASP A 129 3.27 5.89 6.31
C ASP A 129 1.75 6.05 6.41
N ILE A 130 1.25 6.03 7.64
CA ILE A 130 -0.17 6.05 7.92
C ILE A 130 -0.54 7.36 8.62
N VAL A 131 -1.47 8.10 8.02
CA VAL A 131 -2.09 9.29 8.62
C VAL A 131 -3.51 8.97 9.06
N THR A 132 -3.88 9.28 10.31
CA THR A 132 -5.29 9.17 10.72
C THR A 132 -6.11 10.39 10.32
N LYS A 133 -7.33 10.14 9.84
CA LYS A 133 -8.33 11.18 9.51
C LYS A 133 -9.15 11.63 10.72
N ALA A 134 -8.58 11.55 11.93
CA ALA A 134 -9.26 11.97 13.16
C ALA A 134 -9.10 13.48 13.37
N LYS A 135 -9.93 14.07 14.25
CA LYS A 135 -9.83 15.49 14.62
C LYS A 135 -8.41 15.91 15.02
N VAL A 136 -7.72 15.03 15.75
CA VAL A 136 -6.29 15.13 16.01
C VAL A 136 -5.61 14.05 15.16
N PRO A 137 -4.88 14.43 14.09
CA PRO A 137 -4.19 13.46 13.25
C PRO A 137 -3.09 12.77 14.05
N LYS A 138 -2.93 11.48 13.79
CA LYS A 138 -1.83 10.66 14.29
C LYS A 138 -1.04 10.16 13.09
N PHE A 139 0.26 10.01 13.29
CA PHE A 139 1.21 9.58 12.28
C PHE A 139 1.88 8.31 12.76
N HIS A 140 1.87 7.28 11.93
CA HIS A 140 2.53 6.01 12.19
C HIS A 140 3.38 5.63 10.97
N ARG A 141 4.55 5.06 11.22
CA ARG A 141 5.45 4.55 10.18
C ARG A 141 5.70 3.08 10.49
N GLU A 142 5.26 2.21 9.58
CA GLU A 142 5.45 0.76 9.69
C GLU A 142 6.49 0.30 8.68
N ILE A 143 7.40 -0.59 9.10
CA ILE A 143 8.43 -1.14 8.21
C ILE A 143 8.07 -2.57 7.90
N VAL A 144 7.80 -2.82 6.62
CA VAL A 144 7.25 -4.08 6.14
C VAL A 144 8.27 -4.75 5.23
N ALA A 145 8.69 -5.95 5.62
CA ALA A 145 9.60 -6.79 4.84
C ALA A 145 9.03 -8.22 4.75
N PRO A 146 8.01 -8.44 3.89
CA PRO A 146 7.41 -9.76 3.69
C PRO A 146 8.45 -10.80 3.29
N PRO A 147 8.47 -11.99 3.92
CA PRO A 147 9.36 -13.07 3.53
C PRO A 147 9.06 -13.62 2.13
N ASN A 148 10.08 -14.20 1.49
CA ASN A 148 9.98 -14.72 0.11
C ASN A 148 8.85 -15.75 -0.11
N ASN A 149 8.49 -16.53 0.92
CA ASN A 149 7.39 -17.49 0.80
C ASN A 149 6.02 -16.81 0.60
N GLN A 150 5.80 -15.64 1.18
CA GLN A 150 4.58 -14.84 0.94
C GLN A 150 4.55 -14.28 -0.47
N LEU A 151 5.69 -13.81 -1.00
CA LEU A 151 5.79 -13.38 -2.40
C LEU A 151 5.42 -14.51 -3.37
N ASN A 152 5.88 -15.74 -3.09
CA ASN A 152 5.54 -16.90 -3.90
C ASN A 152 4.06 -17.32 -3.76
N ALA A 153 3.48 -17.19 -2.57
CA ALA A 153 2.07 -17.48 -2.35
C ALA A 153 1.18 -16.51 -3.16
N GLN A 154 1.51 -15.22 -3.13
CA GLN A 154 0.80 -14.20 -3.91
C GLN A 154 0.83 -14.47 -5.41
N GLU A 155 1.92 -15.03 -5.95
CA GLU A 155 1.97 -15.43 -7.35
C GLU A 155 0.90 -16.47 -7.69
N ASN A 156 0.72 -17.47 -6.83
CA ASN A 156 -0.32 -18.47 -7.00
C ASN A 156 -1.72 -17.85 -6.86
N ASP A 157 -1.89 -16.92 -5.91
CA ASP A 157 -3.16 -16.22 -5.70
C ASP A 157 -3.55 -15.36 -6.91
N LEU A 158 -2.58 -14.71 -7.56
CA LEU A 158 -2.80 -13.94 -8.79
C LEU A 158 -3.20 -14.84 -9.96
N VAL A 159 -2.55 -15.99 -10.15
CA VAL A 159 -2.93 -16.97 -11.18
C VAL A 159 -4.33 -17.53 -10.93
N MET A 160 -4.66 -17.82 -9.67
CA MET A 160 -6.00 -18.23 -9.28
C MET A 160 -7.01 -17.12 -9.59
N TRP A 161 -6.73 -15.88 -9.19
CA TRP A 161 -7.58 -14.73 -9.44
C TRP A 161 -7.86 -14.50 -10.92
N GLU A 162 -6.83 -14.57 -11.77
CA GLU A 162 -6.99 -14.49 -13.24
C GLU A 162 -7.90 -15.59 -13.78
N SER A 163 -7.75 -16.82 -13.28
CA SER A 163 -8.61 -17.95 -13.65
C SER A 163 -10.07 -17.71 -13.24
N LEU A 164 -10.31 -17.17 -12.05
CA LEU A 164 -11.66 -16.80 -11.59
C LEU A 164 -12.26 -15.68 -12.45
N GLN A 165 -11.46 -14.69 -12.85
CA GLN A 165 -11.90 -13.63 -13.76
C GLN A 165 -12.27 -14.17 -15.14
N GLN A 166 -11.48 -15.09 -15.70
CA GLN A 166 -11.80 -15.71 -16.99
C GLN A 166 -13.12 -16.49 -16.91
N LEU A 167 -13.31 -17.25 -15.83
CA LEU A 167 -14.56 -17.98 -15.60
C LEU A 167 -15.76 -17.02 -15.46
N PHE A 168 -15.59 -15.91 -14.73
CA PHE A 168 -16.61 -14.86 -14.65
C PHE A 168 -16.92 -14.28 -16.02
N ARG A 169 -15.90 -13.96 -16.84
CA ARG A 169 -16.12 -13.41 -18.19
C ARG A 169 -16.91 -14.35 -19.08
N ALA A 170 -16.64 -15.66 -18.99
CA ALA A 170 -17.29 -16.71 -19.76
C ALA A 170 -18.72 -17.02 -19.29
N THR A 171 -18.96 -17.04 -17.97
CA THR A 171 -20.23 -17.48 -17.37
C THR A 171 -21.12 -16.36 -16.88
N LYS A 172 -20.60 -15.13 -16.83
CA LYS A 172 -21.19 -13.95 -16.17
C LYS A 172 -21.53 -14.18 -14.70
N ARG A 173 -20.85 -15.12 -14.05
CA ARG A 173 -21.07 -15.51 -12.64
C ARG A 173 -19.74 -15.82 -11.97
N TRP A 174 -19.59 -15.40 -10.71
CA TRP A 174 -18.41 -15.79 -9.94
C TRP A 174 -18.54 -17.26 -9.49
N PRO A 175 -17.46 -18.05 -9.57
CA PRO A 175 -17.45 -19.40 -9.02
C PRO A 175 -17.79 -19.38 -7.52
N ARG A 176 -18.71 -20.27 -7.14
CA ARG A 176 -19.13 -20.43 -5.75
C ARG A 176 -18.04 -21.17 -4.97
N SER A 177 -17.25 -20.44 -4.17
CA SER A 177 -16.41 -21.08 -3.16
C SER A 177 -17.22 -21.31 -1.90
N LEU A 178 -17.81 -22.51 -1.81
CA LEU A 178 -18.49 -22.96 -0.60
C LEU A 178 -17.50 -23.33 0.52
N GLN A 179 -16.18 -23.39 0.24
CA GLN A 179 -15.17 -23.80 1.23
C GLN A 179 -15.13 -22.90 2.47
N ALA A 180 -15.34 -21.59 2.33
CA ALA A 180 -15.46 -20.68 3.47
C ALA A 180 -16.75 -20.92 4.28
N CYS A 181 -17.79 -21.46 3.62
CA CYS A 181 -19.06 -21.79 4.25
C CYS A 181 -19.07 -23.20 4.86
N TYR A 182 -18.23 -24.15 4.43
CA TYR A 182 -18.16 -25.52 4.97
C TYR A 182 -16.83 -25.75 5.68
N GLY A 183 -16.63 -25.04 6.80
CA GLY A 183 -15.44 -25.18 7.64
C GLY A 183 -15.48 -26.42 8.54
N LYS A 184 -14.47 -26.55 9.42
CA LYS A 184 -14.31 -27.66 10.39
C LYS A 184 -15.53 -27.87 11.31
N TYR A 185 -16.35 -26.84 11.52
CA TYR A 185 -17.50 -26.85 12.43
C TYR A 185 -18.85 -27.01 11.72
N GLY A 186 -18.84 -27.42 10.45
CA GLY A 186 -20.05 -27.55 9.64
C GLY A 186 -20.38 -26.29 8.83
N PRO A 187 -21.52 -26.30 8.13
CA PRO A 187 -21.95 -25.16 7.32
C PRO A 187 -22.17 -23.89 8.17
N CYS A 188 -21.71 -22.75 7.69
CA CYS A 188 -22.10 -21.42 8.16
C CYS A 188 -23.63 -21.29 8.16
N GLU A 189 -24.19 -20.63 9.19
CA GLU A 189 -25.65 -20.45 9.34
C GLU A 189 -26.32 -19.74 8.15
N TYR A 190 -25.55 -18.98 7.36
CA TYR A 190 -26.03 -18.28 6.17
C TYR A 190 -25.73 -19.02 4.86
N VAL A 191 -25.29 -20.28 4.90
CA VAL A 191 -24.87 -21.03 3.70
C VAL A 191 -25.98 -21.11 2.66
N GLU A 192 -27.24 -21.27 3.06
CA GLU A 192 -28.37 -21.36 2.13
C GLU A 192 -28.65 -20.01 1.46
N HIS A 193 -28.60 -18.91 2.22
CA HIS A 193 -28.74 -17.56 1.67
C HIS A 193 -27.61 -17.19 0.70
N CYS A 194 -26.37 -17.52 1.03
CA CYS A 194 -25.24 -17.33 0.13
C CYS A 194 -25.28 -18.28 -1.09
N ARG A 195 -25.90 -19.46 -0.95
CA ARG A 195 -26.08 -20.44 -2.05
C ARG A 195 -27.18 -20.02 -3.02
N GLU A 196 -28.24 -19.40 -2.53
CA GLU A 196 -29.49 -19.13 -3.26
C GLU A 196 -29.62 -17.69 -3.77
N HIS A 197 -28.99 -16.71 -3.12
CA HIS A 197 -29.10 -15.29 -3.49
C HIS A 197 -27.70 -14.64 -3.64
N PRO A 198 -27.01 -14.88 -4.77
CA PRO A 198 -25.69 -14.30 -5.02
C PRO A 198 -25.82 -12.78 -5.22
N ARG A 199 -25.09 -12.00 -4.42
CA ARG A 199 -24.77 -10.61 -4.75
C ARG A 199 -23.44 -10.56 -5.50
#